data_AF-A0A0F7GDA4-F1
#
_entry.id   AF-A0A0F7GDA4-F1
#
_cell.length_a   1.000
_cell.length_b   1.000
_cell.length_c   1.000
_cell.angle_alpha   90.00
_cell.angle_beta   90.00
_cell.angle_gamma   90.00
#
_symmetry.space_group_name_H-M   'P 1'
#
loop_
_entity.id
_entity.type
_entity.pdbx_description
1 polymer ?
#
loop_
_entity_poly.entity_id
_entity_poly.type
_entity_poly.pdbx_seq_one_letter_code
_entity_poly.pdbx_strand_id
1 'polypeptide(L)'
;MTGQCPGQDFRKLRLELHRCPKCKAGVEIFSDETRARCHKCGELVYRETMPSCIEWCASVRQCMGEERWQTLKMEPEMESKYADT
;
A
#
# COMPACT_ATOMS: atom_id res chain seq x y z
N MET A 1 -24.88 10.23 9.24
CA MET A 1 -23.48 10.39 8.79
C MET A 1 -23.12 9.17 7.96
N THR A 2 -23.24 9.24 6.64
CA THR A 2 -23.03 8.06 5.77
C THR A 2 -22.10 8.46 4.65
N GLY A 3 -20.82 8.09 4.77
CA GLY A 3 -19.83 8.39 3.72
C GLY A 3 -18.37 8.25 4.13
N GLN A 4 -18.01 7.34 5.04
CA GLN A 4 -16.59 7.06 5.28
C GLN A 4 -16.06 6.09 4.22
N CYS A 5 -14.84 6.36 3.73
CA CYS A 5 -14.13 5.47 2.83
C CYS A 5 -13.95 4.11 3.50
N PRO A 6 -14.41 2.99 2.91
CA PRO A 6 -14.23 1.66 3.49
C PRO A 6 -12.78 1.27 3.75
N GLY A 7 -11.83 1.88 3.01
CA GLY A 7 -10.40 1.70 3.22
C GLY A 7 -9.89 2.32 4.52
N GLN A 8 -10.58 3.32 5.08
CA GLN A 8 -10.21 3.90 6.37
C GLN A 8 -10.78 3.15 7.58
N ASP A 9 -11.40 1.99 7.36
CA ASP A 9 -11.81 1.11 8.44
C ASP A 9 -10.60 0.40 9.04
N PHE A 10 -10.12 0.87 10.20
CA PHE A 10 -8.98 0.30 10.93
C PHE A 10 -9.14 -1.21 11.25
N ARG A 11 -10.37 -1.75 11.22
CA ARG A 11 -10.61 -3.19 11.40
C ARG A 11 -10.17 -4.04 10.20
N LYS A 12 -9.86 -3.41 9.06
CA LYS A 12 -9.49 -4.05 7.79
C LYS A 12 -8.05 -3.77 7.37
N LEU A 13 -7.21 -3.31 8.30
CA LEU A 13 -5.79 -3.09 8.01
C LEU A 13 -5.09 -4.38 7.59
N ARG A 14 -4.19 -4.25 6.62
CA ARG A 14 -3.32 -5.34 6.19
C ARG A 14 -1.92 -5.12 6.70
N LEU A 15 -1.24 -6.20 7.02
CA LEU A 15 0.13 -6.21 7.49
C LEU A 15 1.07 -6.61 6.36
N GLU A 16 2.16 -5.87 6.19
CA GLU A 16 3.28 -6.25 5.34
C GLU A 16 4.57 -6.36 6.16
N LEU A 17 5.38 -7.37 5.83
CA LEU A 17 6.68 -7.60 6.45
C LEU A 17 7.80 -7.05 5.57
N HIS A 18 8.45 -6.00 6.04
CA HIS A 18 9.60 -5.37 5.42
C HIS A 18 10.88 -5.78 6.14
N ARG A 19 12.03 -5.82 5.45
CA ARG A 19 13.32 -6.10 6.08
C ARG A 19 14.01 -4.78 6.45
N CYS A 20 14.40 -4.63 7.71
CA CYS A 20 15.18 -3.48 8.14
C CYS A 20 16.51 -3.41 7.35
N PRO A 21 16.83 -2.29 6.67
CA PRO A 21 18.04 -2.19 5.86
C PRO A 21 19.31 -2.33 6.70
N LYS A 22 19.26 -1.85 7.96
CA LYS A 22 20.38 -1.81 8.90
C LYS A 22 20.65 -3.14 9.61
N CYS A 23 19.64 -3.78 10.19
CA CYS A 23 19.83 -4.95 11.05
C CYS A 23 19.16 -6.24 10.55
N LYS A 24 18.49 -6.18 9.39
CA LYS A 24 17.79 -7.27 8.72
C LYS A 24 16.63 -7.93 9.48
N ALA A 25 16.25 -7.39 10.64
CA ALA A 25 15.04 -7.82 11.34
C ALA A 25 13.79 -7.53 10.50
N GLY A 26 12.76 -8.38 10.65
CA GLY A 26 11.43 -8.10 10.12
C GLY A 26 10.85 -6.87 10.82
N VAL A 27 10.24 -5.99 10.02
CA VAL A 27 9.50 -4.82 10.48
C VAL A 27 8.13 -4.88 9.85
N GLU A 28 7.14 -4.85 10.72
CA GLU A 28 5.73 -4.83 10.37
C GLU A 28 5.33 -3.40 10.00
N ILE A 29 4.73 -3.22 8.82
CA ILE A 29 4.15 -1.95 8.37
C ILE A 29 2.69 -2.21 7.98
N PHE A 30 1.76 -1.48 8.59
CA PHE A 30 0.34 -1.60 8.26
C PHE A 30 -0.02 -0.84 6.98
N SER A 31 -1.17 -1.16 6.37
CA SER A 31 -1.62 -0.56 5.11
C SER A 31 -1.92 0.94 5.18
N ASP A 32 -2.13 1.48 6.36
CA ASP A 32 -2.31 2.91 6.64
C ASP A 32 -1.00 3.62 7.02
N GLU A 33 0.10 2.88 7.13
CA GLU A 33 1.41 3.40 7.51
C GLU A 33 2.34 3.52 6.29
N THR A 34 3.08 4.62 6.21
CA THR A 34 4.13 4.83 5.21
C THR A 34 5.50 4.31 5.69
N ARG A 35 5.66 4.15 7.00
CA ARG A 35 6.91 3.76 7.66
C ARG A 35 6.64 3.24 9.06
N ALA A 36 7.53 2.37 9.55
CA ALA A 36 7.53 1.91 10.94
C ALA A 36 8.95 1.92 11.51
N ARG A 37 9.06 2.01 12.84
CA ARG A 37 10.34 1.95 13.54
C ARG A 37 10.74 0.49 13.76
N CYS A 38 11.96 0.12 13.38
CA CYS A 38 12.49 -1.20 13.68
C CYS A 38 12.66 -1.40 15.18
N HIS A 39 11.97 -2.39 15.76
CA HIS A 39 12.03 -2.70 17.19
C HIS A 39 13.41 -3.19 17.66
N LYS A 40 14.27 -3.66 16.76
CA LYS A 40 15.60 -4.19 17.11
C LYS A 40 16.69 -3.12 17.17
N CYS A 41 16.71 -2.15 16.25
CA CYS A 41 17.80 -1.17 16.13
C CYS A 41 17.35 0.29 16.06
N GLY A 42 16.04 0.56 16.07
CA GLY A 42 15.47 1.91 16.07
C GLY A 42 15.43 2.62 14.72
N GLU A 43 15.94 2.00 13.65
CA GLU A 43 15.92 2.54 12.28
C GLU A 43 14.48 2.74 11.78
N LEU A 44 14.21 3.85 11.07
CA LEU A 44 12.92 4.02 10.38
C LEU A 44 12.96 3.25 9.07
N VAL A 45 12.07 2.27 8.94
CA VAL A 45 11.89 1.48 7.73
C VAL A 45 10.71 2.05 6.97
N TYR A 46 10.96 2.42 5.72
CA TYR A 46 9.95 2.97 4.82
C TYR A 46 9.45 1.88 3.89
N ARG A 47 8.16 1.93 3.59
CA ARG A 47 7.58 1.19 2.48
C ARG A 47 8.09 1.78 1.16
N GLU A 48 8.35 0.94 0.17
CA GLU A 48 8.87 1.39 -1.14
C GLU A 48 7.86 2.25 -1.91
N THR A 49 6.60 1.84 -1.94
CA THR A 49 5.51 2.55 -2.63
C THR A 49 4.24 2.52 -1.81
N MET A 50 3.52 3.64 -1.74
CA MET A 50 2.19 3.67 -1.11
C MET A 50 1.19 2.97 -2.03
N PRO A 51 0.52 1.89 -1.57
CA PRO A 51 -0.36 1.15 -2.43
C PRO A 51 -1.62 2.00 -2.68
N SER A 52 -1.95 2.17 -3.95
CA SER A 52 -3.18 2.81 -4.38
C SER A 52 -4.40 1.98 -3.96
N CYS A 53 -5.58 2.59 -3.87
CA CYS A 53 -6.82 1.87 -3.56
C CYS A 53 -7.05 0.64 -4.46
N ILE A 54 -6.51 0.64 -5.69
CA ILE A 54 -6.67 -0.40 -6.70
C ILE A 54 -5.85 -1.65 -6.35
N GLU A 55 -4.77 -1.48 -5.60
CA GLU A 55 -3.88 -2.56 -5.18
C GLU A 55 -4.41 -3.27 -3.92
N TRP A 56 -4.98 -2.52 -2.97
CA TRP A 56 -5.28 -3.09 -1.66
C TRP A 56 -6.75 -2.96 -1.20
N CYS A 57 -7.52 -1.98 -1.66
CA CYS A 57 -8.87 -1.78 -1.11
C CYS A 57 -9.86 -2.78 -1.71
N ALA A 58 -10.40 -3.67 -0.88
CA ALA A 58 -11.37 -4.69 -1.32
C ALA A 58 -12.66 -4.10 -1.90
N SER A 59 -13.01 -2.86 -1.51
CA SER A 59 -14.19 -2.16 -2.00
C SER A 59 -13.95 -1.35 -3.27
N VAL A 60 -12.70 -1.25 -3.75
CA VAL A 60 -12.33 -0.32 -4.85
C VAL A 60 -13.10 -0.56 -6.14
N ARG A 61 -13.36 -1.83 -6.49
CA ARG A 61 -14.11 -2.22 -7.68
C ARG A 61 -15.54 -1.67 -7.64
N GLN A 62 -16.19 -1.77 -6.49
CA GLN A 62 -17.52 -1.19 -6.29
C GLN A 62 -17.48 0.34 -6.23
N CYS A 63 -16.43 0.92 -5.62
CA CYS A 63 -16.30 2.38 -5.48
C CYS A 63 -16.01 3.08 -6.82
N MET A 64 -15.18 2.50 -7.69
CA MET A 64 -14.76 3.09 -8.96
C MET A 64 -15.63 2.67 -10.15
N GLY A 65 -16.35 1.55 -10.04
CA GLY A 65 -17.06 0.93 -11.15
C GLY A 65 -16.14 0.02 -11.98
N GLU A 66 -16.76 -0.93 -12.69
CA GLU A 66 -16.06 -1.99 -13.42
C GLU A 66 -15.09 -1.46 -14.47
N GLU A 67 -15.56 -0.56 -15.33
CA GLU A 67 -14.80 -0.03 -16.47
C GLU A 67 -13.52 0.66 -16.01
N ARG A 68 -13.65 1.64 -15.10
CA ARG A 68 -12.50 2.38 -14.56
C ARG A 68 -11.53 1.48 -13.80
N TRP A 69 -12.04 0.51 -13.05
CA TRP A 69 -11.20 -0.45 -12.34
C TRP A 69 -10.39 -1.33 -13.30
N GLN A 70 -11.01 -1.80 -14.40
CA GLN A 70 -10.33 -2.60 -15.43
C GLN A 70 -9.24 -1.79 -16.13
N THR A 71 -9.53 -0.56 -16.58
CA THR A 71 -8.53 0.30 -17.25
C THR A 71 -7.27 0.45 -16.41
N LEU A 72 -7.43 0.82 -15.14
CA LEU A 72 -6.28 1.07 -14.24
C LEU A 72 -5.55 -0.22 -13.82
N LYS A 73 -6.21 -1.38 -13.84
CA LYS A 73 -5.54 -2.68 -13.60
C LYS A 73 -4.76 -3.19 -14.81
N MET A 74 -5.05 -2.70 -16.01
CA MET A 74 -4.41 -3.12 -17.27
C MET A 74 -3.25 -2.20 -17.69
N GLU A 75 -3.02 -1.08 -16.98
CA GLU A 75 -1.87 -0.16 -17.19
C GLU A 75 -0.51 -0.50 -16.51
N PRO A 76 -0.32 -1.53 -15.64
CA PRO A 76 0.88 -1.62 -14.79
C PRO A 76 2.21 -1.92 -15.54
N GLU A 77 2.20 -2.02 -16.87
CA GLU A 77 3.41 -2.24 -17.68
C GLU A 77 4.03 -0.94 -18.23
N MET A 78 3.36 0.21 -18.06
CA MET A 78 3.83 1.49 -18.65
C MET A 78 4.71 2.33 -17.71
N GLU A 79 4.52 2.25 -16.39
CA GLU A 79 5.31 3.04 -15.42
C GLU A 79 6.78 2.58 -15.32
N SER A 80 7.06 1.29 -15.59
CA SER A 80 8.44 0.77 -15.63
C SER A 80 9.24 1.24 -16.86
N LYS A 81 8.60 1.81 -17.89
CA LYS A 81 9.29 2.24 -19.13
C LYS A 81 9.70 3.71 -19.13
N TYR A 82 9.23 4.51 -18.17
CA TYR A 82 9.50 5.96 -18.10
C TYR A 82 10.14 6.42 -16.79
N ALA A 83 10.58 5.49 -15.93
CA ALA A 83 11.37 5.83 -14.74
C ALA A 83 12.87 6.07 -15.04
N ASP A 84 13.31 5.83 -16.29
CA ASP A 84 14.68 6.00 -16.78
C ASP A 84 14.76 6.99 -17.97
N THR A 85 14.11 8.15 -17.87
CA THR A 85 14.40 9.31 -18.77
C THR A 85 14.68 10.56 -17.98
#